data_AF-A0A9D0VD72-F1
#
_entry.id   AF-A0A9D0VD72-F1
#
_cell.length_a   1.000
_cell.length_b   1.000
_cell.length_c   1.000
_cell.angle_alpha   90.00
_cell.angle_beta   90.00
_cell.angle_gamma   90.00
#
_symmetry.space_group_name_H-M   'P 1'
#
loop_
_entity.id
_entity.type
_entity.pdbx_description
1 polymer ?
#
loop_
_entity_poly.entity_id
_entity_poly.type
_entity_poly.pdbx_seq_one_letter_code
_entity_poly.pdbx_strand_id
1 'polypeptide(L)'
;MLDELQPLSLTAAARRLGIDPFEVVRLLVVADAVPKGPFALAPELVQRLGELGRIEPPWWEGVALPNGEGHPGLKRIRAALGLLLSRGHTAERPTRLDNVWRGLEHTEQELLSRALHTLAEASLLSIEVTPIGQLVCVRDEARERVQAIAEGSDIPDSLTAAVEG
;
A
#
# COMPACT_ATOMS: atom_id res chain seq x y z
N MET A 1 -7.17 -14.14 26.81
CA MET A 1 -8.07 -13.28 26.01
C MET A 1 -8.56 -12.08 26.83
N LEU A 2 -7.66 -11.42 27.59
CA LEU A 2 -7.97 -10.22 28.41
C LEU A 2 -7.25 -8.96 27.90
N ASP A 3 -6.26 -9.10 27.02
CA ASP A 3 -5.49 -7.99 26.45
C ASP A 3 -6.28 -7.17 25.42
N GLU A 4 -7.41 -7.69 24.92
CA GLU A 4 -8.24 -7.03 23.90
C GLU A 4 -9.11 -5.88 24.44
N LEU A 5 -9.12 -5.65 25.76
CA LEU A 5 -9.93 -4.59 26.39
C LEU A 5 -9.07 -3.44 26.95
N GLN A 6 -7.74 -3.56 26.90
CA GLN A 6 -6.88 -2.52 27.45
C GLN A 6 -6.71 -1.37 26.45
N PRO A 7 -6.81 -0.10 26.89
CA PRO A 7 -6.54 1.03 26.04
C PRO A 7 -5.10 1.00 25.52
N LEU A 8 -4.94 1.27 24.23
CA LEU A 8 -3.65 1.29 23.55
C LEU A 8 -3.06 2.71 23.59
N SER A 9 -1.75 2.80 23.80
CA SER A 9 -1.02 4.04 23.52
C SER A 9 -1.01 4.31 22.01
N LEU A 10 -0.72 5.55 21.61
CA LEU A 10 -0.58 5.93 20.19
C LEU A 10 0.41 5.01 19.46
N THR A 11 1.58 4.76 20.05
CA THR A 11 2.61 3.88 19.47
C THR A 11 2.15 2.43 19.36
N ALA A 12 1.37 1.94 20.32
CA ALA A 12 0.83 0.58 20.26
C ALA A 12 -0.24 0.45 19.17
N ALA A 13 -1.11 1.45 19.01
CA ALA A 13 -2.08 1.52 17.91
C ALA A 13 -1.38 1.61 16.55
N ALA A 14 -0.35 2.46 16.43
CA ALA A 14 0.47 2.61 15.24
C ALA A 14 1.13 1.29 14.83
N ARG A 15 1.75 0.59 15.79
CA ARG A 15 2.31 -0.75 15.58
C ARG A 15 1.27 -1.76 15.14
N ARG A 16 0.08 -1.75 15.76
CA ARG A 16 -1.02 -2.67 15.41
C ARG A 16 -1.54 -2.44 13.99
N LEU A 17 -1.61 -1.18 13.56
CA LEU A 17 -2.00 -0.79 12.20
C LEU A 17 -0.82 -0.87 11.20
N GLY A 18 0.40 -1.03 11.67
CA GLY A 18 1.60 -1.01 10.84
C GLY A 18 1.90 0.34 10.18
N ILE A 19 1.42 1.46 10.72
CA ILE A 19 1.63 2.80 10.17
C ILE A 19 2.39 3.69 11.15
N ASP A 20 2.84 4.86 10.69
CA ASP A 20 3.50 5.84 11.52
C ASP A 20 2.54 6.41 12.61
N PRO A 21 3.01 6.73 13.83
CA PRO A 21 2.19 7.38 14.85
C PRO A 21 1.47 8.66 14.38
N PHE A 22 2.09 9.48 13.54
CA PHE A 22 1.47 10.68 12.98
C PHE A 22 0.32 10.34 12.02
N GLU A 23 0.41 9.23 11.28
CA GLU A 23 -0.69 8.74 10.44
C GLU A 23 -1.90 8.34 11.30
N VAL A 24 -1.68 7.74 12.48
CA VAL A 24 -2.78 7.44 13.42
C VAL A 24 -3.45 8.73 13.90
N VAL A 25 -2.67 9.76 14.23
CA VAL A 25 -3.23 11.08 14.60
C VAL A 25 -4.03 11.67 13.45
N ARG A 26 -3.53 11.60 12.21
CA ARG A 26 -4.28 12.06 11.03
C ARG A 26 -5.61 11.33 10.89
N LEU A 27 -5.62 10.00 11.04
CA LEU A 27 -6.86 9.22 10.97
C LEU A 27 -7.84 9.56 12.11
N LEU A 28 -7.34 9.85 13.32
CA LEU A 28 -8.17 10.33 14.43
C LEU A 28 -8.85 11.66 14.12
N VAL A 29 -8.15 12.58 13.46
CA VAL A 29 -8.71 13.87 13.01
C VAL A 29 -9.77 13.64 11.94
N VAL A 30 -9.49 12.81 10.93
CA VAL A 30 -10.45 12.47 9.86
C VAL A 30 -11.71 11.79 10.44
N ALA A 31 -11.55 10.99 11.49
CA ALA A 31 -12.65 10.29 12.16
C ALA A 31 -13.45 11.15 13.16
N ASP A 32 -13.05 12.42 13.37
CA ASP A 32 -13.53 13.28 14.46
C ASP A 32 -13.50 12.57 15.83
N ALA A 33 -12.41 11.86 16.09
CA ALA A 33 -12.27 10.93 17.23
C ALA A 33 -11.04 11.24 18.11
N VAL A 34 -10.48 12.46 18.03
CA VAL A 34 -9.34 12.87 18.85
C VAL A 34 -9.73 12.83 20.34
N PRO A 35 -9.03 12.06 21.19
CA PRO A 35 -9.34 11.99 22.62
C PRO A 35 -9.22 13.36 23.30
N LYS A 36 -10.21 13.73 24.12
CA LYS A 36 -10.18 14.97 24.92
C LYS A 36 -9.39 14.85 26.24
N GLY A 37 -8.88 13.67 26.55
CA GLY A 37 -8.17 13.34 27.80
C GLY A 37 -6.85 12.61 27.53
N PRO A 38 -6.41 11.71 28.42
CA PRO A 38 -5.23 10.88 28.19
C PRO A 38 -5.30 10.19 26.82
N PHE A 39 -4.17 10.16 26.10
CA PHE A 39 -4.09 9.61 24.75
C PHE A 39 -4.10 8.08 24.78
N ALA A 40 -5.28 7.54 25.07
CA ALA A 40 -5.57 6.13 25.24
C ALA A 40 -6.67 5.73 24.25
N LEU A 41 -6.34 4.82 23.34
CA LEU A 41 -7.20 4.43 22.22
C LEU A 41 -7.86 3.08 22.52
N ALA A 42 -9.19 3.06 22.50
CA ALA A 42 -9.94 1.81 22.60
C ALA A 42 -9.63 0.90 21.39
N PRO A 43 -9.48 -0.42 21.56
CA PRO A 43 -9.20 -1.35 20.47
C PRO A 43 -10.19 -1.28 19.31
N GLU A 44 -11.47 -1.03 19.59
CA GLU A 44 -12.54 -0.85 18.60
C GLU A 44 -12.32 0.40 17.76
N LEU A 45 -11.82 1.48 18.38
CA LEU A 45 -11.44 2.68 17.66
C LEU A 45 -10.26 2.38 16.74
N VAL A 46 -9.22 1.66 17.22
CA VAL A 46 -8.08 1.29 16.38
C VAL A 46 -8.52 0.45 15.17
N GLN A 47 -9.42 -0.52 15.36
CA GLN A 47 -10.00 -1.27 14.24
C GLN A 47 -10.73 -0.35 13.26
N ARG A 48 -11.60 0.54 13.74
CA ARG A 48 -12.32 1.52 12.91
C ARG A 48 -11.37 2.44 12.15
N LEU A 49 -10.25 2.85 12.75
CA LEU A 49 -9.22 3.64 12.07
C LEU A 49 -8.54 2.84 10.96
N GLY A 50 -8.32 1.54 11.15
CA GLY A 50 -7.83 0.65 10.10
C GLY A 50 -8.77 0.58 8.90
N GLU A 51 -10.06 0.39 9.15
CA GLU A 51 -11.10 0.35 8.11
C GLU A 51 -11.22 1.71 7.38
N LEU A 52 -11.32 2.81 8.13
CA LEU A 52 -11.39 4.17 7.59
C LEU A 52 -10.15 4.51 6.76
N GLY A 53 -8.97 4.16 7.29
CA GLY A 53 -7.69 4.40 6.65
C GLY A 53 -7.43 3.50 5.45
N ARG A 54 -8.27 2.48 5.20
CA ARG A 54 -8.05 1.40 4.23
C ARG A 54 -6.72 0.68 4.45
N ILE A 55 -6.35 0.47 5.71
CA ILE A 55 -5.11 -0.20 6.08
C ILE A 55 -5.32 -1.70 5.96
N GLU A 56 -4.56 -2.34 5.09
CA GLU A 56 -4.62 -3.79 4.89
C GLU A 56 -3.46 -4.49 5.59
N PRO A 57 -3.61 -5.77 5.94
CA PRO A 57 -2.47 -6.62 6.31
C PRO A 57 -1.41 -6.66 5.20
N PRO A 58 -0.14 -6.95 5.53
CA PRO A 58 0.91 -7.15 4.53
C PRO A 58 0.50 -8.12 3.42
N TRP A 59 0.68 -7.72 2.16
CA TRP A 59 0.29 -8.56 1.02
C TRP A 59 1.30 -9.66 0.69
N TRP A 60 2.54 -9.52 1.17
CA TRP A 60 3.69 -10.29 0.68
C TRP A 60 3.92 -11.63 1.36
N GLU A 61 3.10 -11.97 2.36
CA GLU A 61 3.17 -13.28 3.01
C GLU A 61 2.79 -14.38 2.01
N GLY A 62 3.74 -15.28 1.72
CA GLY A 62 3.54 -16.40 0.79
C GLY A 62 3.53 -16.01 -0.71
N VAL A 63 3.83 -14.76 -1.06
CA VAL A 63 3.87 -14.34 -2.47
C VAL A 63 5.16 -14.81 -3.13
N ALA A 64 5.02 -15.74 -4.08
CA ALA A 64 6.12 -16.15 -4.94
C ALA A 64 6.39 -15.06 -6.00
N LEU A 65 7.67 -14.67 -6.15
CA LEU A 65 8.05 -13.76 -7.24
C LEU A 65 7.97 -14.50 -8.59
N PRO A 66 7.55 -13.81 -9.67
CA PRO A 66 7.51 -14.40 -11.00
C PRO A 66 8.84 -15.05 -11.39
N ASN A 67 8.77 -16.29 -11.86
CA ASN A 67 9.91 -17.02 -12.41
C ASN A 67 10.36 -16.39 -13.75
N GLY A 68 11.63 -16.57 -14.10
CA GLY A 68 12.22 -16.08 -15.35
C GLY A 68 13.56 -15.38 -15.17
N GLU A 69 14.21 -15.06 -16.30
CA GLU A 69 15.40 -14.21 -16.32
C GLU A 69 15.03 -12.74 -16.09
N GLY A 70 15.99 -11.92 -15.66
CA GLY A 70 15.81 -10.48 -15.45
C GLY A 70 16.06 -10.01 -14.01
N HIS A 71 16.13 -8.68 -13.86
CA HIS A 71 16.50 -8.01 -12.62
C HIS A 71 15.53 -8.35 -11.47
N PRO A 72 16.01 -8.66 -10.25
CA PRO A 72 15.13 -8.95 -9.10
C PRO A 72 14.11 -7.84 -8.81
N GLY A 73 14.52 -6.58 -9.00
CA GLY A 73 13.62 -5.44 -8.84
C GLY A 73 12.43 -5.45 -9.81
N LEU A 74 12.64 -5.85 -11.07
CA LEU A 74 11.54 -5.98 -12.03
C LEU A 74 10.57 -7.09 -11.62
N LYS A 75 11.08 -8.22 -11.11
CA LYS A 75 10.21 -9.30 -10.59
C LYS A 75 9.35 -8.81 -9.43
N ARG A 76 9.90 -7.98 -8.54
CA ARG A 76 9.15 -7.38 -7.43
C ARG A 76 8.07 -6.41 -7.91
N ILE A 77 8.39 -5.52 -8.86
CA ILE A 77 7.42 -4.59 -9.47
C ILE A 77 6.29 -5.38 -10.14
N ARG A 78 6.63 -6.39 -10.94
CA ARG A 78 5.65 -7.27 -11.61
C ARG A 78 4.72 -7.97 -10.63
N ALA A 79 5.28 -8.51 -9.53
CA ALA A 79 4.49 -9.11 -8.46
C ALA A 79 3.53 -8.10 -7.82
N ALA A 80 3.98 -6.86 -7.56
CA ALA A 80 3.14 -5.80 -6.99
C ALA A 80 1.95 -5.44 -7.89
N LEU A 81 2.18 -5.34 -9.20
CA LEU A 81 1.11 -5.10 -10.19
C LEU A 81 0.14 -6.27 -10.27
N GLY A 82 0.65 -7.51 -10.25
CA GLY A 82 -0.18 -8.71 -10.15
C GLY A 82 -1.04 -8.75 -8.87
N LEU A 83 -0.51 -8.26 -7.75
CA LEU A 83 -1.26 -8.13 -6.49
C LEU A 83 -2.36 -7.06 -6.60
N LEU A 84 -2.08 -5.89 -7.19
CA LEU A 84 -3.10 -4.86 -7.43
C LEU A 84 -4.25 -5.41 -8.29
N LEU A 85 -3.94 -6.12 -9.37
CA LEU A 85 -4.93 -6.70 -10.28
C LEU A 85 -5.73 -7.83 -9.63
N SER A 86 -5.07 -8.79 -8.99
CA SER A 86 -5.72 -9.96 -8.38
C SER A 86 -6.60 -9.60 -7.18
N ARG A 87 -6.27 -8.51 -6.46
CA ARG A 87 -7.10 -7.96 -5.38
C ARG A 87 -8.21 -7.02 -5.88
N GLY A 88 -8.25 -6.72 -7.18
CA GLY A 88 -9.28 -5.91 -7.80
C GLY A 88 -9.15 -4.42 -7.50
N HIS A 89 -7.92 -3.90 -7.33
CA HIS A 89 -7.67 -2.49 -7.10
C HIS A 89 -7.67 -1.69 -8.41
N THR A 90 -8.87 -1.47 -8.94
CA THR A 90 -9.16 -0.64 -10.12
C THR A 90 -9.69 0.74 -9.70
N ALA A 91 -10.07 1.59 -10.67
CA ALA A 91 -10.55 2.96 -10.43
C ALA A 91 -11.65 3.06 -9.37
N GLU A 92 -12.58 2.10 -9.34
CA GLU A 92 -13.69 2.05 -8.38
C GLU A 92 -13.26 1.61 -6.96
N ARG A 93 -12.10 0.95 -6.84
CA ARG A 93 -11.67 0.33 -5.58
C ARG A 93 -10.19 0.60 -5.27
N PRO A 94 -9.78 1.87 -5.11
CA PRO A 94 -8.40 2.18 -4.80
C PRO A 94 -8.02 1.70 -3.39
N THR A 95 -6.75 1.38 -3.21
CA THR A 95 -6.15 1.01 -1.91
C THR A 95 -5.11 2.04 -1.52
N ARG A 96 -4.62 2.02 -0.28
CA ARG A 96 -3.49 2.87 0.08
C ARG A 96 -2.24 2.44 -0.67
N LEU A 97 -1.46 3.42 -1.13
CA LEU A 97 -0.19 3.17 -1.80
C LEU A 97 0.77 2.38 -0.90
N ASP A 98 0.79 2.67 0.40
CA ASP A 98 1.65 1.97 1.36
C ASP A 98 1.28 0.49 1.59
N ASN A 99 0.04 0.06 1.30
CA ASN A 99 -0.34 -1.36 1.37
C ASN A 99 0.44 -2.20 0.35
N VAL A 100 0.82 -1.60 -0.78
CA VAL A 100 1.52 -2.29 -1.87
C VAL A 100 2.89 -2.80 -1.45
N TRP A 101 3.56 -2.14 -0.50
CA TRP A 101 4.89 -2.49 -0.02
C TRP A 101 4.96 -2.78 1.48
N ARG A 102 3.80 -2.83 2.15
CA ARG A 102 3.71 -3.10 3.60
C ARG A 102 4.33 -4.45 3.93
N GLY A 103 5.26 -4.45 4.87
CA GLY A 103 5.99 -5.65 5.32
C GLY A 103 7.23 -6.00 4.50
N LEU A 104 7.58 -5.22 3.48
CA LEU A 104 8.86 -5.36 2.77
C LEU A 104 10.01 -4.61 3.45
N GLU A 105 11.24 -4.96 3.09
CA GLU A 105 12.44 -4.21 3.49
C GLU A 105 12.47 -2.81 2.86
N HIS A 106 13.12 -1.86 3.52
CA HIS A 106 13.10 -0.45 3.12
C HIS A 106 13.52 -0.22 1.66
N THR A 107 14.58 -0.88 1.20
CA THR A 107 15.06 -0.78 -0.19
C THR A 107 14.01 -1.24 -1.21
N GLU A 108 13.21 -2.26 -0.88
CA GLU A 108 12.13 -2.73 -1.75
C GLU A 108 10.92 -1.78 -1.72
N GLN A 109 10.65 -1.14 -0.57
CA GLN A 109 9.62 -0.11 -0.46
C GLN A 109 9.98 1.11 -1.32
N GLU A 110 11.23 1.58 -1.26
CA GLU A 110 11.70 2.68 -2.10
C GLU A 110 11.61 2.34 -3.58
N LEU A 111 12.04 1.13 -3.96
CA LEU A 111 11.93 0.64 -5.33
C LEU A 111 10.49 0.66 -5.82
N LEU A 112 9.56 0.06 -5.07
CA LEU A 112 8.16 0.02 -5.45
C LEU A 112 7.53 1.40 -5.49
N SER A 113 7.88 2.28 -4.54
CA SER A 113 7.42 3.67 -4.54
C SER A 113 7.81 4.39 -5.82
N ARG A 114 9.09 4.34 -6.23
CA ARG A 114 9.55 4.95 -7.49
C ARG A 114 8.85 4.35 -8.69
N ALA A 115 8.79 3.02 -8.79
CA ALA A 115 8.18 2.32 -9.92
C ALA A 115 6.69 2.66 -10.08
N LEU A 116 5.92 2.71 -9.00
CA LEU A 116 4.50 3.04 -9.06
C LEU A 116 4.27 4.51 -9.45
N HIS A 117 5.13 5.44 -9.02
CA HIS A 117 5.07 6.82 -9.50
C HIS A 117 5.41 6.94 -10.99
N THR A 118 6.44 6.24 -11.48
CA THR A 118 6.75 6.16 -12.92
C THR A 118 5.57 5.61 -13.73
N LEU A 119 4.87 4.59 -13.21
CA LEU A 119 3.68 4.04 -13.85
C LEU A 119 2.48 4.99 -13.82
N ALA A 120 2.35 5.81 -12.76
CA ALA A 120 1.34 6.86 -12.68
C ALA A 120 1.62 7.98 -13.70
N GLU A 121 2.87 8.40 -13.85
CA GLU A 121 3.29 9.37 -14.89
C GLU A 121 3.00 8.84 -16.30
N ALA A 122 3.17 7.54 -16.52
CA ALA A 122 2.82 6.86 -17.77
C ALA A 122 1.30 6.64 -17.95
N SER A 123 0.45 7.17 -17.06
CA SER A 123 -1.01 7.00 -17.07
C SER A 123 -1.47 5.54 -17.02
N LEU A 124 -0.69 4.65 -16.39
CA LEU A 124 -1.07 3.25 -16.17
C LEU A 124 -1.75 3.05 -14.82
N LEU A 125 -1.31 3.82 -13.82
CA LEU A 125 -1.89 3.88 -12.48
C LEU A 125 -2.47 5.28 -12.23
N SER A 126 -3.38 5.37 -11.27
CA SER A 126 -3.77 6.63 -10.65
C SER A 126 -3.22 6.65 -9.23
N ILE A 127 -2.58 7.75 -8.83
CA ILE A 127 -2.17 8.02 -7.44
C ILE A 127 -2.84 9.33 -7.01
N GLU A 128 -3.73 9.24 -6.03
CA GLU A 128 -4.49 10.38 -5.50
C GLU A 128 -4.07 10.66 -4.05
N VAL A 129 -3.81 11.94 -3.73
CA VAL A 129 -3.54 12.36 -2.34
C VAL A 129 -4.87 12.64 -1.64
N THR A 130 -5.16 11.91 -0.57
CA THR A 130 -6.38 12.05 0.23
C THR A 130 -6.05 12.35 1.70
N PRO A 131 -7.04 12.76 2.53
CA PRO A 131 -6.84 12.94 3.97
C PRO A 131 -6.41 11.67 4.71
N ILE A 132 -6.70 10.49 4.17
CA ILE A 132 -6.26 9.23 4.75
C ILE A 132 -4.88 8.81 4.24
N GLY A 133 -4.41 9.31 3.09
CA GLY A 133 -3.09 9.03 2.52
C GLY A 133 -3.09 9.02 1.01
N GLN A 134 -1.97 8.63 0.41
CA GLN A 134 -1.93 8.38 -1.03
C GLN A 134 -2.69 7.09 -1.34
N LEU A 135 -3.66 7.17 -2.24
CA LEU A 135 -4.39 6.03 -2.76
C LEU A 135 -3.87 5.68 -4.15
N VAL A 136 -3.83 4.40 -4.47
CA VAL A 136 -3.39 3.87 -5.77
C VAL A 136 -4.42 2.91 -6.34
N CYS A 137 -4.59 2.95 -7.65
CA CYS A 137 -5.33 1.96 -8.41
C CYS A 137 -4.80 1.82 -9.85
N VAL A 138 -5.14 0.70 -10.47
CA VAL A 138 -4.99 0.51 -11.91
C VAL A 138 -6.10 1.27 -12.62
N ARG A 139 -5.74 2.06 -13.63
CA ARG A 139 -6.73 2.76 -14.48
C ARG A 139 -7.43 1.75 -15.39
N ASP A 140 -8.74 1.89 -15.56
CA ASP A 140 -9.53 0.89 -16.29
C ASP A 140 -9.08 0.77 -17.75
N GLU A 141 -8.75 1.88 -18.40
CA GLU A 141 -8.22 1.94 -19.76
C GLU A 141 -6.81 1.34 -19.91
N ALA A 142 -6.06 1.21 -18.81
CA ALA A 142 -4.70 0.69 -18.80
C ALA A 142 -4.61 -0.76 -18.31
N ARG A 143 -5.73 -1.38 -17.93
CA ARG A 143 -5.76 -2.69 -17.26
C ARG A 143 -5.04 -3.78 -18.04
N GLU A 144 -5.30 -3.90 -19.33
CA GLU A 144 -4.67 -4.91 -20.20
C GLU A 144 -3.15 -4.72 -20.27
N ARG A 145 -2.70 -3.47 -20.35
CA ARG A 145 -1.27 -3.14 -20.38
C ARG A 145 -0.60 -3.42 -19.04
N VAL A 146 -1.23 -3.08 -17.91
CA VAL A 146 -0.70 -3.41 -16.58
C VAL A 146 -0.65 -4.92 -16.37
N GLN A 147 -1.62 -5.68 -16.89
CA GLN A 147 -1.59 -7.14 -16.90
C GLN A 147 -0.39 -7.67 -17.70
N ALA A 148 -0.15 -7.15 -18.91
CA ALA A 148 1.00 -7.53 -19.72
C ALA A 148 2.34 -7.23 -19.02
N ILE A 149 2.44 -6.10 -18.31
CA ILE A 149 3.62 -5.79 -17.48
C ILE A 149 3.78 -6.83 -16.37
N ALA A 150 2.72 -7.11 -15.60
CA ALA A 150 2.76 -8.08 -14.51
C ALA A 150 3.21 -9.47 -15.01
N GLU A 151 2.72 -9.89 -16.17
CA GLU A 151 3.11 -11.12 -16.84
C GLU A 151 4.52 -11.07 -17.44
N GLY A 152 5.08 -9.88 -17.64
CA GLY A 152 6.42 -9.64 -18.18
C GLY A 152 6.49 -9.66 -19.70
N SER A 153 5.35 -9.53 -20.39
CA SER A 153 5.26 -9.55 -21.85
C SER A 153 5.39 -8.17 -22.49
N ASP A 154 5.19 -7.08 -21.74
CA ASP A 154 5.34 -5.69 -22.22
C ASP A 154 5.97 -4.82 -21.12
N ILE A 155 7.27 -4.96 -20.85
CA ILE A 155 7.97 -4.17 -19.82
C ILE A 155 8.42 -2.83 -20.42
N PRO A 156 7.93 -1.67 -19.94
CA PRO A 156 8.36 -0.36 -20.42
C PRO A 156 9.82 -0.09 -20.06
N ASP A 157 10.55 0.55 -20.98
CA ASP A 157 11.95 0.96 -20.76
C ASP A 157 12.12 1.84 -19.50
N SER A 158 11.11 2.64 -19.16
CA SER A 158 11.12 3.48 -17.96
C SER A 158 11.18 2.65 -16.66
N LEU A 159 10.58 1.46 -16.64
CA LEU A 159 10.69 0.55 -15.49
C LEU A 159 12.04 -0.15 -15.44
N THR A 160 12.61 -0.50 -16.60
CA THR A 160 13.97 -1.05 -16.69
C THR A 160 14.98 -0.03 -16.15
N ALA A 161 14.88 1.24 -16.56
CA ALA A 161 15.73 2.31 -16.03
C ALA A 161 15.56 2.52 -14.52
N ALA A 162 14.31 2.43 -14.00
CA ALA A 162 14.03 2.64 -12.58
C ALA A 162 14.63 1.56 -11.63
N VAL A 163 14.93 0.37 -12.16
CA VAL A 163 15.58 -0.70 -11.39
C VAL A 163 17.10 -0.68 -11.48
N GLU A 164 17.67 0.00 -12.48
CA GLU A 164 19.11 0.13 -12.70
C GLU A 164 19.74 1.35 -12.00
N GLY A 165 18.91 2.35 -11.68
CA GLY A 165 19.30 3.56 -10.93
C GLY A 165 19.09 3.46 -9.41
#